data_AF-A0A853JTY0-F1
#
_entry.id   AF-A0A853JTY0-F1
#
_cell.length_a   1.000
_cell.length_b   1.000
_cell.length_c   1.000
_cell.angle_alpha   90.00
_cell.angle_beta   90.00
_cell.angle_gamma   90.00
#
_symmetry.space_group_name_H-M   'P 1'
#
loop_
_entity.id
_entity.type
_entity.pdbx_description
1 polymer ?
#
loop_
_entity_poly.entity_id
_entity_poly.type
_entity_poly.pdbx_seq_one_letter_code
_entity_poly.pdbx_strand_id
1 'polypeptide(L)'
;FLFIAGTIHYSAFLYVVLIFIKNNNKQKLVKGIIYLAFFLSILTIINNNKIPFLSQIMTDTEIISDKISNWFNNSARFGFLIKWLEQTIVFFTIVLTKRITEKNIKNFKKNNEKIMIYCDAIYWINFCMFILFPFYIVTASFWRLMRSIVFLNYIAYANCSDSFYNKSKEKIMYNIAIILILIFLFFFEIIYPYNGVILKNIFEYNLFF
;
A
#
# COMPACT_ATOMS: atom_id res chain seq x y z
N PHE A 1 15.20 10.37 15.65
CA PHE A 1 16.11 9.23 15.36
C PHE A 1 15.36 7.93 15.06
N LEU A 2 14.33 7.56 15.86
CA LEU A 2 13.50 6.35 15.64
C LEU A 2 12.77 6.32 14.28
N PHE A 3 12.30 7.46 13.77
CA PHE A 3 11.70 7.55 12.43
C PHE A 3 12.71 7.32 11.29
N ILE A 4 13.96 7.76 11.46
CA ILE A 4 15.04 7.59 10.48
C ILE A 4 15.60 6.16 10.54
N ALA A 5 15.72 5.59 11.73
CA ALA A 5 16.10 4.20 11.93
C ALA A 5 15.02 3.23 11.41
N GLY A 6 13.73 3.59 11.53
CA GLY A 6 12.63 2.82 10.95
C GLY A 6 12.59 2.84 9.41
N THR A 7 13.10 3.91 8.79
CA THR A 7 13.23 3.99 7.32
C THR A 7 14.40 3.19 6.75
N ILE A 8 15.44 2.89 7.54
CA ILE A 8 16.54 1.99 7.14
C ILE A 8 16.14 0.54 7.46
N HIS A 9 15.00 0.10 6.91
CA HIS A 9 14.75 -1.31 6.72
C HIS A 9 15.25 -1.67 5.31
N TYR A 10 15.61 -2.94 5.04
CA TYR A 10 15.91 -3.42 3.68
C TYR A 10 14.82 -3.07 2.64
N SER A 11 13.61 -2.78 3.10
CA SER A 11 12.53 -2.24 2.28
C SER A 11 12.76 -0.83 1.72
N ALA A 12 13.77 -0.10 2.18
CA ALA A 12 14.20 1.19 1.64
C ALA A 12 14.52 1.12 0.14
N PHE A 13 15.09 -0.01 -0.31
CA PHE A 13 15.39 -0.26 -1.73
C PHE A 13 14.15 -0.20 -2.62
N LEU A 14 12.96 -0.48 -2.08
CA LEU A 14 11.71 -0.42 -2.83
C LEU A 14 11.28 1.03 -3.13
N TYR A 15 11.72 2.00 -2.32
CA TYR A 15 11.52 3.43 -2.61
C TYR A 15 12.37 3.92 -3.78
N VAL A 16 13.45 3.22 -4.16
CA VAL A 16 14.27 3.55 -5.34
C VAL A 16 13.43 3.49 -6.61
N VAL A 17 12.46 2.58 -6.68
CA VAL A 17 11.54 2.48 -7.83
C VAL A 17 10.73 3.77 -7.98
N LEU A 18 10.39 4.44 -6.88
CA LEU A 18 9.62 5.69 -6.90
C LEU A 18 10.40 6.85 -7.53
N ILE A 19 11.73 6.83 -7.51
CA ILE A 19 12.58 7.86 -8.13
C ILE A 19 12.36 7.89 -9.66
N PHE A 20 12.03 6.75 -10.27
CA PHE A 20 11.83 6.65 -11.71
C PHE A 20 10.49 7.21 -12.21
N ILE A 21 9.56 7.57 -11.31
CA ILE A 21 8.20 8.04 -11.65
C ILE A 21 8.21 9.42 -12.35
N LYS A 22 9.18 10.29 -12.05
CA LYS A 22 9.16 11.71 -12.50
C LYS A 22 9.28 11.90 -14.03
N ASN A 23 9.69 10.89 -14.79
CA ASN A 23 9.95 11.03 -16.22
C ASN A 23 8.91 10.25 -17.06
N ASN A 24 8.18 10.95 -17.94
CA ASN A 24 7.13 10.36 -18.78
C ASN A 24 7.59 9.12 -19.57
N ASN A 25 8.82 9.12 -20.08
CA ASN A 25 9.36 7.96 -20.80
C ASN A 25 9.55 6.73 -19.90
N LYS A 26 9.76 6.93 -18.60
CA LYS A 26 9.98 5.84 -17.63
C LYS A 26 8.67 5.23 -17.09
N GLN A 27 7.51 5.84 -17.38
CA GLN A 27 6.21 5.26 -17.03
C GLN A 27 5.96 3.91 -17.71
N LYS A 28 6.44 3.72 -18.95
CA LYS A 28 6.37 2.42 -19.64
C LYS A 28 7.20 1.35 -18.93
N LEU A 29 8.41 1.70 -18.49
CA LEU A 29 9.27 0.82 -17.69
C LEU A 29 8.61 0.43 -16.38
N VAL A 30 8.05 1.40 -15.64
CA VAL A 30 7.35 1.13 -14.38
C VAL A 30 6.18 0.16 -14.59
N LYS A 31 5.36 0.37 -15.63
CA LYS A 31 4.28 -0.57 -15.99
C LYS A 31 4.83 -1.98 -16.29
N GLY A 32 5.91 -2.08 -17.06
CA GLY A 32 6.58 -3.35 -17.34
C GLY A 32 7.05 -4.07 -16.07
N ILE A 33 7.67 -3.36 -15.14
CA ILE A 33 8.14 -3.92 -13.86
C ILE A 33 6.95 -4.43 -13.03
N ILE A 34 5.82 -3.71 -13.01
CA ILE A 34 4.63 -4.15 -12.29
C ILE A 34 4.01 -5.40 -12.92
N TYR A 35 3.92 -5.47 -14.26
CA TYR A 35 3.45 -6.68 -14.93
C TYR A 35 4.36 -7.87 -14.67
N LEU A 36 5.68 -7.64 -14.63
CA LEU A 36 6.65 -8.64 -14.25
C LEU A 36 6.47 -9.07 -12.78
N ALA A 37 6.17 -8.15 -11.86
CA ALA A 37 5.87 -8.48 -10.47
C ALA A 37 4.59 -9.32 -10.31
N PHE A 38 3.54 -9.04 -11.10
CA PHE A 38 2.35 -9.88 -11.15
C PHE A 38 2.67 -11.28 -11.68
N PHE A 39 3.46 -11.37 -12.76
CA PHE A 39 3.90 -12.65 -13.31
C PHE A 39 4.72 -13.46 -12.28
N LEU A 40 5.67 -12.83 -11.60
CA LEU A 40 6.43 -13.44 -10.51
C LEU A 40 5.52 -13.90 -9.36
N SER A 41 4.46 -13.16 -9.05
CA SER A 41 3.50 -13.54 -8.02
C SER A 41 2.79 -14.85 -8.38
N ILE A 42 2.36 -14.99 -9.64
CA ILE A 42 1.73 -16.23 -10.13
C ILE A 42 2.72 -17.39 -10.05
N LEU A 43 3.96 -17.21 -10.51
CA LEU A 43 5.01 -18.23 -10.42
C LEU A 43 5.29 -18.64 -8.96
N THR A 44 5.30 -17.67 -8.04
CA THR A 44 5.52 -17.91 -6.61
C THR A 44 4.38 -18.75 -6.00
N ILE A 45 3.13 -18.49 -6.40
CA ILE A 45 1.96 -19.27 -5.95
C ILE A 45 2.06 -20.71 -6.46
N ILE A 46 2.35 -20.90 -7.75
CA ILE A 46 2.51 -22.23 -8.37
C ILE A 46 3.66 -23.00 -7.69
N ASN A 47 4.72 -22.31 -7.31
CA ASN A 47 5.88 -22.87 -6.62
C ASN A 47 5.69 -22.96 -5.09
N ASN A 48 4.49 -23.31 -4.62
CA ASN A 48 4.17 -23.51 -3.20
C ASN A 48 4.55 -22.32 -2.30
N ASN A 49 4.24 -21.09 -2.74
CA ASN A 49 4.54 -19.84 -2.05
C ASN A 49 6.04 -19.57 -1.84
N LYS A 50 6.91 -20.15 -2.67
CA LYS A 50 8.37 -19.89 -2.69
C LYS A 50 8.76 -19.17 -3.97
N ILE A 51 9.58 -18.13 -3.86
CA ILE A 51 10.06 -17.40 -5.05
C ILE A 51 11.02 -18.33 -5.83
N PRO A 52 10.77 -18.58 -7.13
CA PRO A 52 11.62 -19.45 -7.94
C PRO A 52 13.04 -18.88 -8.04
N PHE A 53 14.05 -19.76 -8.10
CA PHE A 53 15.49 -19.45 -8.16
C PHE A 53 16.09 -18.72 -6.94
N LEU A 54 15.26 -18.20 -6.04
CA LEU A 54 15.75 -17.47 -4.87
C LEU A 54 16.56 -18.37 -3.94
N SER A 55 16.12 -19.60 -3.69
CA SER A 55 16.84 -20.53 -2.81
C SER A 55 18.24 -20.87 -3.32
N GLN A 56 18.44 -20.93 -4.64
CA GLN A 56 19.74 -21.19 -5.28
C GLN A 56 20.67 -19.98 -5.13
N ILE A 57 20.15 -18.78 -5.38
CA ILE A 57 20.91 -17.52 -5.18
C ILE A 57 21.32 -17.37 -3.70
N MET A 58 20.44 -17.79 -2.78
CA MET A 58 20.69 -17.68 -1.34
C MET A 58 21.74 -18.67 -0.84
N THR A 59 21.86 -19.86 -1.43
CA THR A 59 22.90 -20.84 -1.07
C THR A 59 24.26 -20.48 -1.64
N ASP A 60 24.31 -19.83 -2.81
CA ASP A 60 25.55 -19.48 -3.49
C ASP A 60 26.21 -18.21 -2.92
N THR A 61 25.47 -17.46 -2.10
CA THR A 61 25.96 -16.27 -1.42
C THR A 61 26.02 -16.54 0.08
N GLU A 62 27.19 -16.93 0.60
CA GLU A 62 27.50 -17.10 2.05
C GLU A 62 27.26 -15.84 2.91
N ILE A 63 26.67 -14.79 2.33
CA ILE A 63 26.47 -13.44 2.87
C ILE A 63 25.10 -13.29 3.56
N ILE A 64 24.22 -14.29 3.43
CA ILE A 64 22.84 -14.15 3.90
C ILE A 64 22.69 -14.57 5.36
N SER A 65 22.50 -13.57 6.24
CA SER A 65 22.20 -13.80 7.66
C SER A 65 20.98 -14.72 7.86
N ASP A 66 20.99 -15.53 8.93
CA ASP A 66 19.89 -16.43 9.34
C ASP A 66 18.51 -15.75 9.44
N LYS A 67 18.50 -14.43 9.65
CA LYS A 67 17.28 -13.63 9.72
C LYS A 67 16.59 -13.51 8.35
N ILE A 68 17.36 -13.41 7.27
CA ILE A 68 16.84 -13.30 5.91
C ILE A 68 16.39 -14.70 5.45
N SER A 69 17.13 -15.77 5.74
CA SER A 69 16.70 -17.14 5.42
C SER A 69 15.35 -17.48 6.07
N ASN A 70 15.13 -17.04 7.31
CA ASN A 70 13.85 -17.20 8.01
C ASN A 70 12.67 -16.43 7.39
N TRP A 71 12.91 -15.33 6.65
CA TRP A 71 11.83 -14.63 5.96
C TRP A 71 11.30 -15.41 4.76
N PHE A 72 12.14 -16.19 4.09
CA PHE A 72 11.79 -16.93 2.88
C PHE A 72 11.41 -18.39 3.15
N ASN A 73 11.73 -18.92 4.35
CA ASN A 73 11.36 -20.27 4.76
C ASN A 73 9.93 -20.37 5.34
N ASN A 74 9.37 -19.27 5.85
CA ASN A 74 8.01 -19.23 6.36
C ASN A 74 7.04 -18.85 5.24
N SER A 75 6.26 -19.80 4.73
CA SER A 75 5.23 -19.52 3.73
C SER A 75 3.94 -19.01 4.39
N ALA A 76 3.50 -17.80 4.01
CA ALA A 76 2.16 -17.34 4.36
C ALA A 76 1.14 -18.11 3.52
N ARG A 77 0.23 -18.88 4.14
CA ARG A 77 -0.76 -19.71 3.41
C ARG A 77 -1.66 -18.87 2.50
N PHE A 78 -2.51 -18.03 3.08
CA PHE A 78 -3.50 -17.22 2.34
C PHE A 78 -3.63 -15.78 2.84
N GLY A 79 -2.88 -15.40 3.88
CA GLY A 79 -2.92 -14.03 4.45
C GLY A 79 -2.53 -12.95 3.44
N PHE A 80 -1.77 -13.31 2.40
CA PHE A 80 -1.40 -12.39 1.32
C PHE A 80 -2.59 -11.91 0.49
N LEU A 81 -3.68 -12.70 0.37
CA LEU A 81 -4.87 -12.31 -0.39
C LEU A 81 -5.57 -11.11 0.22
N ILE A 82 -5.65 -11.06 1.56
CA ILE A 82 -6.18 -9.89 2.28
C ILE A 82 -5.33 -8.66 1.95
N LYS A 83 -4.00 -8.81 1.91
CA LYS A 83 -3.07 -7.70 1.61
C LYS A 83 -3.18 -7.22 0.16
N TRP A 84 -3.37 -8.14 -0.77
CA TRP A 84 -3.65 -7.80 -2.17
C TRP A 84 -4.98 -7.06 -2.32
N LEU A 85 -6.02 -7.53 -1.64
CA LEU A 85 -7.34 -6.90 -1.65
C LEU A 85 -7.29 -5.49 -1.08
N GLU A 86 -6.66 -5.30 0.08
CA GLU A 86 -6.46 -3.99 0.70
C GLU A 86 -5.72 -3.04 -0.25
N GLN A 87 -4.60 -3.45 -0.87
CA GLN A 87 -3.86 -2.60 -1.82
C GLN A 87 -4.70 -2.25 -3.06
N THR A 88 -5.47 -3.22 -3.55
CA THR A 88 -6.33 -3.03 -4.71
C THR A 88 -7.43 -2.03 -4.41
N ILE A 89 -8.10 -2.15 -3.26
CA ILE A 89 -9.13 -1.19 -2.80
C ILE A 89 -8.52 0.20 -2.69
N VAL A 90 -7.41 0.34 -1.97
CA VAL A 90 -6.72 1.63 -1.78
C VAL A 90 -6.32 2.27 -3.11
N PHE A 91 -5.78 1.47 -4.04
CA PHE A 91 -5.43 1.96 -5.37
C PHE A 91 -6.65 2.47 -6.14
N PHE A 92 -7.77 1.73 -6.15
CA PHE A 92 -9.00 2.19 -6.78
C PHE A 92 -9.55 3.47 -6.15
N THR A 93 -9.48 3.59 -4.82
CA THR A 93 -9.88 4.83 -4.13
C THR A 93 -9.04 6.01 -4.57
N ILE A 94 -7.72 5.82 -4.77
CA ILE A 94 -6.83 6.86 -5.27
C ILE A 94 -7.09 7.19 -6.75
N VAL A 95 -7.39 6.19 -7.60
CA VAL A 95 -7.83 6.42 -8.99
C VAL A 95 -9.07 7.32 -9.03
N LEU A 96 -10.07 7.01 -8.20
CA LEU A 96 -11.29 7.80 -8.09
C LEU A 96 -10.99 9.21 -7.59
N THR A 97 -10.20 9.33 -6.52
CA THR A 97 -9.78 10.61 -5.92
C THR A 97 -9.10 11.51 -6.95
N LYS A 98 -8.14 10.97 -7.73
CA LYS A 98 -7.46 11.70 -8.80
C LYS A 98 -8.44 12.20 -9.86
N ARG A 99 -9.30 11.32 -10.38
CA ARG A 99 -10.29 11.67 -11.42
C ARG A 99 -11.26 12.75 -10.97
N ILE A 100 -11.77 12.64 -9.73
CA ILE A 100 -12.68 13.63 -9.15
C ILE A 100 -11.97 14.97 -8.98
N THR A 101 -10.75 14.96 -8.43
CA THR A 101 -9.95 16.17 -8.22
C THR A 101 -9.68 16.89 -9.53
N GLU A 102 -9.26 16.18 -10.58
CA GLU A 102 -9.03 16.73 -11.92
C GLU A 102 -10.31 17.35 -12.52
N LYS A 103 -11.45 16.67 -12.38
CA LYS A 103 -12.76 17.18 -12.84
C LYS A 103 -13.13 18.46 -12.10
N ASN A 104 -13.04 18.46 -10.77
CA ASN A 104 -13.45 19.59 -9.94
C ASN A 104 -12.56 20.82 -10.14
N ILE A 105 -11.24 20.64 -10.23
CA ILE A 105 -10.31 21.75 -10.46
C ILE A 105 -10.58 22.43 -11.81
N LYS A 106 -10.83 21.65 -12.87
CA LYS A 106 -11.20 22.18 -14.20
C LYS A 106 -12.53 22.93 -14.16
N ASN A 107 -13.54 22.37 -13.49
CA ASN A 107 -14.89 22.94 -13.47
C ASN A 107 -15.00 24.21 -12.61
N PHE A 108 -14.31 24.26 -11.46
CA PHE A 108 -14.44 25.36 -10.50
C PHE A 108 -13.34 26.43 -10.64
N LYS A 109 -12.45 26.33 -11.64
CA LYS A 109 -11.30 27.23 -11.86
C LYS A 109 -10.48 27.49 -10.57
N LYS A 110 -10.50 26.55 -9.62
CA LYS A 110 -9.64 26.60 -8.43
C LYS A 110 -8.23 26.32 -8.92
N ASN A 111 -7.42 27.37 -9.08
CA ASN A 111 -6.05 27.23 -9.57
C ASN A 111 -5.17 26.56 -8.50
N ASN A 112 -5.22 25.23 -8.44
CA ASN A 112 -4.60 24.41 -7.40
C ASN A 112 -3.76 23.30 -8.02
N GLU A 113 -2.84 23.69 -8.91
CA GLU A 113 -1.87 22.79 -9.56
C GLU A 113 -1.12 21.90 -8.56
N LYS A 114 -0.81 22.44 -7.37
CA LYS A 114 -0.15 21.69 -6.28
C LYS A 114 -0.96 20.46 -5.86
N ILE A 115 -2.28 20.56 -5.79
CA ILE A 115 -3.17 19.44 -5.44
C ILE A 115 -3.15 18.40 -6.56
N MET A 116 -3.18 18.82 -7.83
CA MET A 116 -3.09 17.89 -8.95
C MET A 116 -1.77 17.13 -8.97
N ILE A 117 -0.65 17.85 -8.79
CA ILE A 117 0.68 17.25 -8.72
C ILE A 117 0.76 16.25 -7.55
N TYR A 118 0.22 16.60 -6.40
CA TYR A 118 0.18 15.70 -5.25
C TYR A 118 -0.66 14.44 -5.53
N CYS A 119 -1.89 14.59 -6.03
CA CYS A 119 -2.75 13.45 -6.37
C CYS A 119 -2.13 12.55 -7.46
N ASP A 120 -1.42 13.13 -8.43
CA ASP A 120 -0.69 12.36 -9.45
C ASP A 120 0.49 11.59 -8.85
N ALA A 121 1.28 12.24 -7.99
CA ALA A 121 2.38 11.57 -7.29
C ALA A 121 1.86 10.39 -6.44
N ILE A 122 0.81 10.61 -5.65
CA ILE A 122 0.21 9.56 -4.83
C ILE A 122 -0.37 8.43 -5.68
N TYR A 123 -1.00 8.74 -6.82
CA TYR A 123 -1.44 7.73 -7.77
C TYR A 123 -0.30 6.82 -8.23
N TRP A 124 0.83 7.40 -8.64
CA TRP A 124 1.97 6.61 -9.08
C TRP A 124 2.66 5.84 -7.97
N ILE A 125 2.70 6.39 -6.75
CA ILE A 125 3.21 5.67 -5.58
C ILE A 125 2.36 4.42 -5.33
N ASN A 126 1.03 4.55 -5.28
CA ASN A 126 0.14 3.39 -5.10
C ASN A 126 0.22 2.41 -6.26
N PHE A 127 0.44 2.88 -7.49
CA PHE A 127 0.67 2.01 -8.63
C PHE A 127 1.98 1.20 -8.50
N CYS A 128 3.06 1.83 -8.03
CA CYS A 128 4.33 1.13 -7.82
C CYS A 128 4.28 0.10 -6.69
N MET A 129 3.38 0.27 -5.72
CA MET A 129 3.22 -0.67 -4.60
C MET A 129 2.77 -2.07 -5.02
N PHE A 130 2.23 -2.24 -6.23
CA PHE A 130 1.96 -3.57 -6.79
C PHE A 130 3.23 -4.40 -7.00
N ILE A 131 4.41 -3.79 -7.06
CA ILE A 131 5.70 -4.51 -7.12
C ILE A 131 5.92 -5.37 -5.85
N LEU A 132 5.22 -5.06 -4.76
CA LEU A 132 5.32 -5.80 -3.50
C LEU A 132 4.49 -7.09 -3.45
N PHE A 133 3.62 -7.31 -4.42
CA PHE A 133 2.73 -8.47 -4.46
C PHE A 133 3.43 -9.83 -4.31
N PRO A 134 4.54 -10.12 -5.03
CA PRO A 134 5.24 -11.39 -4.85
C PRO A 134 5.85 -11.52 -3.45
N PHE A 135 6.27 -10.40 -2.86
CA PHE A 135 6.86 -10.38 -1.52
C PHE A 135 5.83 -10.60 -0.41
N TYR A 136 4.58 -10.17 -0.61
CA TYR A 136 3.49 -10.41 0.34
C TYR A 136 3.12 -11.90 0.46
N ILE A 137 3.32 -12.69 -0.59
CA ILE A 137 3.12 -14.15 -0.56
C ILE A 137 4.13 -14.81 0.37
N VAL A 138 5.35 -14.30 0.38
CA VAL A 138 6.44 -14.83 1.21
C VAL A 138 6.30 -14.36 2.66
N THR A 139 6.21 -13.05 2.89
CA THR A 139 6.15 -12.53 4.26
C THR A 139 5.26 -11.30 4.39
N ALA A 140 4.42 -11.32 5.43
CA ALA A 140 3.57 -10.19 5.81
C ALA A 140 4.38 -8.97 6.30
N SER A 141 5.69 -9.11 6.56
CA SER A 141 6.53 -8.00 7.03
C SER A 141 6.59 -6.83 6.04
N PHE A 142 6.54 -7.12 4.74
CA PHE A 142 6.52 -6.10 3.69
C PHE A 142 5.26 -5.23 3.74
N TRP A 143 4.18 -5.68 4.38
CA TRP A 143 2.94 -4.91 4.57
C TRP A 143 3.17 -3.57 5.29
N ARG A 144 4.21 -3.48 6.13
CA ARG A 144 4.55 -2.24 6.85
C ARG A 144 4.79 -1.06 5.92
N LEU A 145 5.35 -1.31 4.74
CA LEU A 145 5.56 -0.27 3.72
C LEU A 145 4.24 0.32 3.25
N MET A 146 3.24 -0.53 3.03
CA MET A 146 1.94 -0.07 2.56
C MET A 146 1.25 0.79 3.61
N ARG A 147 1.24 0.38 4.88
CA ARG A 147 0.66 1.19 5.96
C ARG A 147 1.27 2.60 6.03
N SER A 148 2.55 2.74 5.74
CA SER A 148 3.22 4.05 5.73
C SER A 148 2.72 4.95 4.58
N ILE A 149 2.35 4.37 3.44
CA ILE A 149 1.82 5.09 2.28
C ILE A 149 0.33 5.45 2.46
N VAL A 150 -0.43 4.67 3.23
CA VAL A 150 -1.83 4.95 3.51
C VAL A 150 -2.04 6.36 4.11
N PHE A 151 -1.13 6.85 4.93
CA PHE A 151 -1.19 8.22 5.45
C PHE A 151 -1.14 9.29 4.35
N LEU A 152 -0.32 9.07 3.31
CA LEU A 152 -0.24 9.99 2.17
C LEU A 152 -1.56 9.99 1.38
N ASN A 153 -2.24 8.85 1.34
CA ASN A 153 -3.56 8.72 0.69
C ASN A 153 -4.62 9.54 1.43
N TYR A 154 -4.57 9.62 2.77
CA TYR A 154 -5.52 10.42 3.54
C TYR A 154 -5.44 11.91 3.23
N ILE A 155 -4.22 12.42 3.03
CA ILE A 155 -4.01 13.81 2.59
C ILE A 155 -4.60 14.02 1.19
N ALA A 156 -4.46 13.05 0.28
CA ALA A 156 -5.07 13.12 -1.04
C ALA A 156 -6.61 13.15 -0.96
N TYR A 157 -7.19 12.36 -0.06
CA TYR A 157 -8.65 12.32 0.15
C TYR A 157 -9.17 13.65 0.73
N ALA A 158 -8.47 14.23 1.69
CA ALA A 158 -8.80 15.54 2.25
C ALA A 158 -8.76 16.63 1.17
N ASN A 159 -7.67 16.69 0.40
CA ASN A 159 -7.52 17.64 -0.71
C ASN A 159 -8.62 17.47 -1.78
N CYS A 160 -9.00 16.24 -2.09
CA CYS A 160 -10.12 15.96 -2.98
C CYS A 160 -11.46 16.45 -2.39
N SER A 161 -11.71 16.22 -1.10
CA SER A 161 -12.90 16.71 -0.40
C SER A 161 -13.02 18.24 -0.45
N ASP A 162 -11.89 18.94 -0.34
CA ASP A 162 -11.82 20.40 -0.43
C ASP A 162 -11.92 20.94 -1.87
N SER A 163 -11.67 20.09 -2.86
CA SER A 163 -11.86 20.44 -4.28
C SER A 163 -13.33 20.66 -4.63
N PHE A 164 -14.25 19.96 -3.96
CA PHE A 164 -15.69 20.08 -4.20
C PHE A 164 -16.23 21.48 -3.87
N TYR A 165 -17.36 21.82 -4.48
CA TYR A 165 -18.16 22.97 -4.07
C TYR A 165 -18.76 22.74 -2.67
N ASN A 166 -18.89 23.80 -1.88
CA ASN A 166 -19.38 23.69 -0.51
C ASN A 166 -20.79 23.08 -0.46
N LYS A 167 -20.97 22.10 0.44
CA LYS A 167 -22.24 21.39 0.69
C LYS A 167 -22.83 20.65 -0.53
N SER A 168 -22.03 20.28 -1.53
CA SER A 168 -22.53 19.46 -2.64
C SER A 168 -22.88 18.04 -2.17
N LYS A 169 -23.93 17.45 -2.75
CA LYS A 169 -24.30 16.04 -2.52
C LYS A 169 -23.15 15.09 -2.85
N GLU A 170 -22.41 15.40 -3.91
CA GLU A 170 -21.24 14.63 -4.36
C GLU A 170 -20.13 14.60 -3.30
N LYS A 171 -19.86 15.73 -2.61
CA LYS A 171 -18.89 15.80 -1.51
C LYS A 171 -19.28 14.88 -0.37
N ILE A 172 -20.56 14.91 0.02
CA ILE A 172 -21.10 14.08 1.11
C ILE A 172 -20.97 12.59 0.75
N MET A 173 -21.39 12.20 -0.46
CA MET A 173 -21.27 10.81 -0.93
C MET A 173 -19.82 10.34 -0.97
N TYR A 174 -18.91 11.18 -1.49
CA TYR A 174 -17.48 10.88 -1.51
C TYR A 174 -16.94 10.66 -0.10
N ASN A 175 -17.21 11.58 0.84
CA ASN A 175 -16.73 11.48 2.21
C ASN A 175 -17.28 10.23 2.92
N ILE A 176 -18.56 9.89 2.75
CA ILE A 176 -19.14 8.66 3.29
C ILE A 176 -18.44 7.43 2.72
N ALA A 177 -18.20 7.39 1.40
CA ALA A 177 -17.50 6.28 0.78
C ALA A 177 -16.06 6.12 1.31
N ILE A 178 -15.32 7.23 1.48
CA ILE A 178 -13.99 7.21 2.10
C ILE A 178 -14.07 6.69 3.53
N ILE A 179 -15.01 7.18 4.35
CA ILE A 179 -15.17 6.73 5.74
C ILE A 179 -15.46 5.23 5.81
N LEU A 180 -16.35 4.71 4.97
CA LEU A 180 -16.65 3.28 4.91
C LEU A 180 -15.41 2.45 4.55
N ILE A 181 -14.61 2.92 3.60
CA ILE A 181 -13.34 2.28 3.23
C ILE A 181 -12.35 2.32 4.40
N LEU A 182 -12.26 3.44 5.11
CA LEU A 182 -11.39 3.57 6.28
C LEU A 182 -11.81 2.62 7.41
N ILE A 183 -13.11 2.48 7.67
CA ILE A 183 -13.64 1.53 8.66
C ILE A 183 -13.31 0.10 8.24
N PHE A 184 -13.48 -0.24 6.96
CA PHE A 184 -13.09 -1.53 6.41
C PHE A 184 -11.60 -1.82 6.64
N LEU A 185 -10.72 -0.88 6.27
CA LEU A 185 -9.28 -1.03 6.48
C LEU A 185 -8.91 -1.13 7.96
N PHE A 186 -9.53 -0.31 8.81
CA PHE A 186 -9.34 -0.35 10.26
C PHE A 186 -9.72 -1.71 10.85
N PHE A 187 -10.83 -2.30 10.38
CA PHE A 187 -11.27 -3.61 10.84
C PHE A 187 -10.22 -4.69 10.52
N PHE A 188 -9.71 -4.74 9.30
CA PHE A 188 -8.74 -5.77 8.90
C PHE A 188 -7.32 -5.53 9.42
N GLU A 189 -6.92 -4.28 9.63
CA GLU A 189 -5.59 -3.97 10.13
C GLU A 189 -5.46 -4.02 11.66
N ILE A 190 -6.52 -3.63 12.38
CA ILE A 190 -6.47 -3.45 13.83
C ILE A 190 -7.40 -4.45 14.53
N ILE A 191 -8.68 -4.49 14.20
CA ILE A 191 -9.63 -5.31 14.94
C ILE A 191 -9.32 -6.79 14.73
N TYR A 192 -9.37 -7.29 13.49
CA TYR A 192 -9.20 -8.72 13.19
C TYR A 192 -7.93 -9.35 13.80
N PRO A 193 -6.72 -8.77 13.63
CA PRO A 193 -5.50 -9.38 14.17
C PRO A 193 -5.30 -9.20 15.67
N TYR A 194 -5.82 -8.11 16.28
CA TYR A 194 -5.53 -7.78 17.68
C TYR A 194 -6.72 -7.93 18.62
N ASN A 195 -7.90 -8.36 18.13
CA ASN A 195 -9.10 -8.51 18.94
C ASN A 195 -8.86 -9.43 20.14
N GLY A 196 -8.27 -10.61 19.91
CA GLY A 196 -8.07 -11.62 20.96
C GLY A 196 -6.93 -11.34 21.96
N VAL A 197 -6.02 -10.40 21.65
CA VAL A 197 -4.77 -10.22 22.43
C VAL A 197 -4.68 -8.85 23.07
N ILE A 198 -5.18 -7.80 22.41
CA ILE A 198 -5.07 -6.43 22.91
C ILE A 198 -6.45 -5.91 23.27
N LEU A 199 -7.41 -5.96 22.35
CA LEU A 199 -8.74 -5.42 22.61
C LEU A 199 -9.43 -6.21 23.72
N LYS A 200 -9.51 -7.54 23.59
CA LYS A 200 -10.09 -8.40 24.63
C LYS A 200 -9.44 -8.16 25.99
N ASN A 201 -8.10 -8.07 26.05
CA ASN A 201 -7.42 -7.82 27.31
C ASN A 201 -7.67 -6.41 27.86
N ILE A 202 -7.78 -5.38 27.02
CA ILE A 202 -8.13 -4.03 27.46
C ILE A 202 -9.58 -3.97 27.95
N PHE A 203 -10.52 -4.59 27.23
CA PHE A 203 -11.94 -4.54 27.56
C PHE A 203 -12.34 -5.47 28.71
N GLU A 204 -11.73 -6.66 28.82
CA GLU A 204 -12.00 -7.60 29.92
C GLU A 204 -11.31 -7.18 31.22
N TYR A 205 -10.09 -6.61 31.16
CA TYR A 205 -9.33 -6.29 32.37
C TYR A 205 -9.28 -4.80 32.73
N ASN A 206 -9.71 -3.86 31.87
CA ASN A 206 -9.69 -2.42 32.20
C ASN A 206 -11.04 -1.68 32.13
N LEU A 207 -12.16 -2.32 31.74
CA LEU A 207 -13.44 -1.58 31.58
C LEU A 207 -14.53 -1.90 32.59
N PHE A 208 -14.34 -2.87 33.49
CA PHE A 208 -15.28 -3.12 34.59
C PHE A 208 -14.63 -3.55 35.91
N PHE A 209 -13.42 -3.05 36.23
CA PHE A 209 -12.88 -2.97 37.58
C PHE A 209 -11.94 -1.78 37.71
#